data_AF-A0AAN8RXS3-F1
#
_entry.id   AF-A0AAN8RXS3-F1
#
_cell.length_a   1.000
_cell.length_b   1.000
_cell.length_c   1.000
_cell.angle_alpha   90.00
_cell.angle_beta   90.00
_cell.angle_gamma   90.00
#
_symmetry.space_group_name_H-M   'P 1'
#
loop_
_entity.id
_entity.type
_entity.pdbx_description
1 polymer ?
#
loop_
_entity_poly.entity_id
_entity_poly.type
_entity_poly.pdbx_seq_one_letter_code
_entity_poly.pdbx_strand_id
1 'polypeptide(L)'
;MSASAAPIPLDQFAAALLDLEIPQLHQESARLQNSLYHLERSNTTLAEYPDDEDCKDAIRYNQGVIEQQKQRVDIIRLELVRRGVSVGHMDLDGPETGYSSTDDPQATTVASGSSAPANGAANGHAGEDEGVYL
;
A
#
# COMPACT_ATOMS: atom_id res chain seq x y z
N MET A 1 -20.81 25.83 7.04
CA MET A 1 -20.85 24.85 8.14
C MET A 1 -19.43 24.50 8.53
N SER A 2 -19.14 24.54 9.83
CA SER A 2 -18.04 23.94 10.61
C SER A 2 -16.61 23.84 10.07
N ALA A 3 -15.76 24.64 10.71
CA ALA A 3 -14.39 24.34 11.16
C ALA A 3 -13.34 23.94 10.11
N SER A 4 -12.52 24.90 9.70
CA SER A 4 -11.11 24.64 9.38
C SER A 4 -10.45 24.10 10.66
N ALA A 5 -10.56 22.79 10.88
CA ALA A 5 -9.70 22.11 11.85
C ALA A 5 -8.28 22.32 11.34
N ALA A 6 -7.57 23.29 11.92
CA ALA A 6 -6.19 23.56 11.57
C ALA A 6 -5.46 22.22 11.59
N PRO A 7 -4.78 21.84 10.50
CA PRO A 7 -4.08 20.56 10.47
C PRO A 7 -3.13 20.50 11.66
N ILE A 8 -3.16 19.37 12.39
CA ILE A 8 -2.25 19.17 13.54
C ILE A 8 -0.82 19.43 13.05
N PRO A 9 -0.08 20.34 13.71
CA PRO A 9 1.27 20.66 13.27
C PRO A 9 2.19 19.43 13.47
N LEU A 10 3.23 19.36 12.64
CA LEU A 10 4.07 18.16 12.52
C LEU A 10 4.77 17.79 13.82
N ASP A 11 5.10 18.78 14.64
CA ASP A 11 5.71 18.62 15.97
C ASP A 11 4.78 17.89 16.95
N GLN A 12 3.51 18.30 17.01
CA GLN A 12 2.50 17.62 17.82
C GLN A 12 2.22 16.21 17.32
N PHE A 13 2.21 16.01 16.00
CA PHE A 13 2.09 14.68 15.41
C PHE A 13 3.26 13.77 15.81
N ALA A 14 4.50 14.26 15.67
CA ALA A 14 5.70 13.51 16.05
C ALA A 14 5.73 13.16 17.55
N ALA A 15 5.31 14.10 18.42
CA ALA A 15 5.21 13.85 19.85
C ALA A 15 4.21 12.72 20.16
N ALA A 16 3.05 12.69 19.49
CA ALA A 16 2.05 11.65 19.68
C ALA A 16 2.55 10.25 19.26
N LEU A 17 3.39 10.15 18.23
CA LEU A 17 3.92 8.85 17.79
C LEU A 17 4.75 8.13 18.86
N LEU A 18 5.33 8.87 19.82
CA LEU A 18 6.14 8.29 20.91
C LEU A 18 5.32 7.35 21.79
N ASP A 19 4.02 7.60 21.93
CA ASP A 19 3.10 6.84 22.77
C ASP A 19 2.42 5.68 22.03
N LEU A 20 2.50 5.65 20.69
CA LEU A 20 1.89 4.60 19.86
C LEU A 20 2.75 3.33 19.87
N GLU A 21 2.11 2.16 19.80
CA GLU A 21 2.78 0.88 19.59
C GLU A 21 3.17 0.66 18.11
N ILE A 22 4.11 -0.24 17.83
CA ILE A 22 4.54 -0.57 16.45
C ILE A 22 3.36 -0.92 15.53
N PRO A 23 2.39 -1.78 15.91
CA PRO A 23 1.26 -2.08 15.04
C PRO A 23 0.41 -0.86 14.70
N GLN A 24 0.27 0.08 15.64
CA GLN A 24 -0.47 1.32 15.44
C GLN A 24 0.27 2.26 14.48
N LEU A 25 1.60 2.30 14.54
CA LEU A 25 2.41 3.06 13.57
C LEU A 25 2.23 2.53 12.15
N HIS A 26 2.21 1.21 11.95
CA HIS A 26 1.91 0.62 10.64
C HIS A 26 0.49 0.96 10.17
N GLN A 27 -0.49 0.91 11.06
CA GLN A 27 -1.87 1.27 10.73
C GLN A 27 -1.99 2.74 10.30
N GLU A 28 -1.36 3.66 11.03
CA GLU A 28 -1.35 5.08 10.65
C GLU A 28 -0.59 5.33 9.35
N SER A 29 0.52 4.61 9.10
CA SER A 29 1.22 4.66 7.81
C SER A 29 0.31 4.24 6.66
N ALA A 30 -0.37 3.09 6.77
CA ALA A 30 -1.27 2.57 5.75
C ALA A 30 -2.46 3.52 5.49
N ARG A 31 -3.02 4.11 6.56
CA ARG A 31 -4.08 5.11 6.45
C ARG A 31 -3.62 6.34 5.67
N LEU A 32 -2.44 6.89 5.99
CA LEU A 32 -1.90 8.06 5.29
C LEU A 32 -1.60 7.75 3.83
N GLN A 33 -1.04 6.58 3.53
CA GLN A 33 -0.81 6.12 2.16
C GLN A 33 -2.12 6.00 1.36
N ASN A 34 -3.19 5.48 1.97
CA ASN A 34 -4.50 5.42 1.33
C ASN A 34 -5.06 6.83 1.05
N SER A 35 -4.93 7.75 2.00
CA SER A 35 -5.34 9.15 1.81
C SER A 35 -4.55 9.82 0.66
N LEU A 36 -3.23 9.60 0.60
CA LEU A 36 -2.39 10.08 -0.50
C LEU A 36 -2.87 9.55 -1.85
N TYR A 37 -3.13 8.24 -1.95
CA TYR A 37 -3.66 7.63 -3.17
C TYR A 37 -4.96 8.30 -3.63
N HIS A 38 -5.87 8.58 -2.70
CA HIS A 38 -7.14 9.22 -3.04
C HIS A 38 -6.98 10.70 -3.44
N LEU A 39 -6.08 11.44 -2.80
CA LEU A 39 -5.79 12.83 -3.17
C LEU A 39 -5.14 12.94 -4.55
N GLU A 40 -4.16 12.07 -4.83
CA GLU A 40 -3.50 12.03 -6.14
C GLU A 40 -4.48 11.64 -7.24
N ARG A 41 -5.34 10.64 -7.00
CA ARG A 41 -6.42 10.28 -7.92
C ARG A 41 -7.40 11.43 -8.14
N SER A 42 -7.80 12.13 -7.09
CA SER A 42 -8.69 13.30 -7.18
C SER A 42 -8.05 14.40 -8.04
N ASN A 43 -6.76 14.66 -7.87
CA ASN A 43 -6.05 15.66 -8.66
C ASN A 43 -5.99 15.27 -10.14
N THR A 44 -5.79 14.00 -10.46
CA THR A 44 -5.84 13.50 -11.84
C THR A 44 -7.21 13.76 -12.47
N THR A 45 -8.30 13.48 -11.75
CA THR A 45 -9.67 13.76 -12.25
C THR A 45 -9.93 15.26 -12.41
N LEU A 46 -9.49 16.10 -11.46
CA LEU A 46 -9.65 17.55 -11.56
C LEU A 46 -8.84 18.14 -12.72
N ALA A 47 -7.69 17.55 -13.06
CA ALA A 47 -6.85 17.99 -14.17
C ALA A 47 -7.50 17.78 -15.55
N GLU A 48 -8.60 17.01 -15.64
CA GLU A 48 -9.41 16.88 -16.86
C GLU A 48 -10.17 18.18 -17.21
N TYR A 49 -10.27 19.13 -16.26
CA TYR A 49 -10.99 20.40 -16.40
C TYR A 49 -10.05 21.61 -16.24
N PRO A 50 -9.08 21.81 -17.15
CA PRO A 50 -8.03 22.83 -17.01
C PRO A 50 -8.53 24.27 -17.17
N ASP A 51 -9.76 24.50 -17.64
CA ASP A 51 -10.34 25.84 -17.79
C ASP A 51 -11.19 26.24 -16.57
N ASP A 52 -11.42 25.34 -15.62
CA ASP A 52 -12.18 25.59 -14.40
C ASP A 52 -11.24 26.06 -13.27
N GLU A 53 -11.43 27.29 -12.82
CA GLU A 53 -10.63 27.89 -11.74
C GLU A 53 -10.87 27.20 -10.38
N ASP A 54 -12.09 26.70 -10.12
CA ASP A 54 -12.37 25.97 -8.88
C ASP A 54 -11.61 24.63 -8.87
N CYS A 55 -11.49 23.99 -10.02
CA CYS A 55 -10.68 22.77 -10.18
C CYS A 55 -9.19 23.06 -9.95
N LYS A 56 -8.66 24.18 -10.45
CA LYS A 56 -7.27 24.60 -10.18
C LYS A 56 -7.02 24.88 -8.71
N ASP A 57 -7.95 25.58 -8.05
CA ASP A 57 -7.87 25.89 -6.63
C ASP A 57 -7.90 24.63 -5.77
N ALA A 58 -8.78 23.69 -6.10
CA ALA A 58 -8.84 22.39 -5.45
C ALA A 58 -7.53 21.61 -5.60
N ILE A 59 -6.94 21.58 -6.80
CA ILE A 59 -5.63 20.93 -7.02
C ILE A 59 -4.54 21.59 -6.16
N ARG A 60 -4.45 22.93 -6.16
CA ARG A 60 -3.46 23.66 -5.35
C ARG A 60 -3.61 23.38 -3.86
N TYR A 61 -4.84 23.35 -3.37
CA TYR A 61 -5.12 23.02 -1.98
C TYR A 61 -4.72 21.57 -1.66
N ASN A 62 -5.11 20.62 -2.51
CA ASN A 62 -4.78 19.20 -2.33
C ASN A 62 -3.26 18.96 -2.36
N GLN A 63 -2.50 19.68 -3.18
CA GLN A 63 -1.04 19.59 -3.20
C GLN A 63 -0.42 19.92 -1.85
N GLY A 64 -0.86 20.99 -1.18
CA GLY A 64 -0.40 21.32 0.17
C GLY A 64 -0.76 20.23 1.20
N VAL A 65 -1.94 19.61 1.06
CA VAL A 65 -2.33 18.48 1.91
C VAL A 65 -1.47 17.24 1.65
N ILE A 66 -1.18 16.93 0.38
CA ILE A 66 -0.32 15.82 -0.04
C ILE A 66 1.08 15.99 0.56
N GLU A 67 1.68 17.17 0.44
CA GLU A 67 3.00 17.47 1.01
C GLU A 67 3.03 17.22 2.52
N GLN A 68 2.02 17.72 3.24
CA GLN A 68 1.92 17.51 4.68
C GLN A 68 1.74 16.02 5.04
N GLN A 69 0.94 15.27 4.28
CA GLN A 69 0.75 13.84 4.51
C GLN A 69 2.03 13.04 4.23
N LYS A 70 2.80 13.39 3.19
CA LYS A 70 4.11 12.80 2.90
C LYS A 70 5.09 13.03 4.06
N GLN A 71 5.15 14.25 4.59
CA GLN A 71 5.97 14.55 5.77
C GLN A 71 5.57 13.71 7.00
N ARG A 72 4.28 13.47 7.22
CA ARG A 72 3.80 12.62 8.32
C ARG A 72 4.21 11.16 8.13
N VAL A 73 4.13 10.64 6.90
CA VAL A 73 4.62 9.30 6.57
C VAL A 73 6.11 9.19 6.86
N ASP A 74 6.91 10.18 6.47
CA ASP A 74 8.36 10.19 6.72
C ASP A 74 8.70 10.19 8.22
N ILE A 75 7.95 10.93 9.03
CA ILE A 75 8.12 10.92 10.49
C ILE A 75 7.80 9.54 11.07
N ILE A 76 6.73 8.87 10.62
CA ILE A 76 6.42 7.50 11.05
C ILE A 76 7.55 6.54 10.65
N ARG A 77 8.07 6.66 9.43
CA ARG A 77 9.18 5.83 8.95
C ARG A 77 10.42 6.01 9.82
N LEU A 78 10.77 7.26 10.16
CA LEU A 78 11.87 7.56 11.06
C LEU A 78 11.68 6.95 12.44
N GLU A 79 10.46 7.02 12.99
CA GLU A 79 10.14 6.42 14.29
C GLU A 79 10.23 4.89 14.27
N LEU A 80 9.80 4.24 13.19
CA LEU A 80 9.95 2.80 13.01
C LEU A 80 11.43 2.37 12.95
N VAL A 81 12.25 3.10 12.19
CA VAL A 81 13.71 2.87 12.14
C VAL A 81 14.34 3.08 13.51
N ARG A 82 13.93 4.13 14.24
CA ARG A 82 14.41 4.41 15.61
C ARG A 82 14.14 3.25 16.56
N ARG A 83 13.04 2.51 16.36
CA ARG A 83 12.66 1.34 17.16
C ARG A 83 13.23 0.02 16.62
N GLY A 84 14.09 0.07 15.62
CA GLY A 84 14.76 -1.11 15.05
C GLY A 84 13.91 -1.89 14.04
N VAL A 85 12.80 -1.33 13.55
CA VAL A 85 11.98 -1.94 12.51
C VAL A 85 12.56 -1.59 11.13
N SER A 86 12.82 -2.60 10.30
CA SER A 86 13.24 -2.38 8.92
C SER A 86 12.04 -1.92 8.07
N VAL A 87 12.18 -0.77 7.43
CA VAL A 87 11.10 -0.12 6.65
C VAL A 87 11.18 -0.49 5.16
N GLY A 88 12.10 -1.38 4.77
CA GLY A 88 12.45 -1.68 3.37
C GLY A 88 11.31 -2.20 2.48
N HIS A 89 10.16 -2.56 3.05
CA HIS A 89 8.98 -3.01 2.29
C HIS A 89 7.81 -2.01 2.31
N MET A 90 8.04 -0.76 2.74
CA MET A 90 7.02 0.29 2.85
C MET A 90 7.07 1.33 1.72
N ASP A 91 7.99 1.16 0.77
CA ASP A 91 8.10 1.94 -0.46
C ASP A 91 7.41 1.18 -1.60
N LEU A 92 6.36 1.77 -2.16
CA LEU A 92 5.71 1.25 -3.37
C LEU A 92 6.36 1.76 -4.67
N ASP A 93 7.44 2.54 -4.60
CA ASP A 93 8.19 3.03 -5.76
C ASP A 93 9.70 3.15 -5.45
N GLY A 94 10.47 2.11 -5.76
CA GLY A 94 11.95 2.15 -5.68
C GLY A 94 12.59 0.78 -5.91
N PRO A 95 13.67 0.69 -6.72
CA PRO A 95 14.19 -0.60 -7.19
C PRO A 95 14.79 -1.40 -6.03
N GLU A 96 14.28 -2.62 -5.86
CA GLU A 96 14.82 -3.76 -5.13
C GLU A 96 16.35 -3.67 -4.87
N THR A 97 16.77 -3.00 -3.80
CA THR A 97 18.12 -3.16 -3.28
C THR A 97 18.07 -4.34 -2.33
N GLY A 98 18.41 -5.51 -2.86
CA GLY A 98 18.60 -6.73 -2.12
C GLY A 98 19.53 -6.50 -0.93
N TYR A 99 19.00 -6.75 0.27
CA TYR A 99 19.83 -6.96 1.44
C TYR A 99 19.58 -8.37 1.94
N SER A 100 20.50 -9.26 1.54
CA SER A 100 20.67 -10.59 2.10
C SER A 100 20.83 -10.53 3.61
N SER A 101 20.05 -11.32 4.33
CA SER A 101 20.42 -11.88 5.64
C SER A 101 19.46 -13.01 6.00
N THR A 102 19.80 -14.23 5.60
CA THR A 102 19.51 -15.44 6.39
C THR A 102 20.67 -16.42 6.18
N ASP A 103 21.68 -16.29 7.04
CA ASP A 103 22.53 -17.40 7.43
C ASP A 103 21.71 -18.26 8.41
N ASP A 104 21.35 -19.49 8.03
CA ASP A 104 21.57 -20.70 8.83
C ASP A 104 21.10 -21.97 8.06
N PRO A 105 21.79 -23.12 8.17
CA PRO A 105 21.64 -24.26 7.29
C PRO A 105 20.86 -25.42 7.94
N GLN A 106 19.81 -25.93 7.29
CA GLN A 106 19.38 -27.31 7.53
C GLN A 106 18.61 -27.91 6.34
N ALA A 107 19.35 -28.35 5.33
CA ALA A 107 18.82 -29.22 4.28
C ALA A 107 18.82 -30.68 4.78
N THR A 108 17.71 -31.11 5.35
CA THR A 108 17.45 -32.53 5.63
C THR A 108 17.08 -33.22 4.31
N THR A 109 17.97 -34.09 3.87
CA THR A 109 17.80 -35.01 2.75
C THR A 109 16.71 -36.04 3.02
N VAL A 110 15.70 -36.13 2.16
CA VAL A 110 14.93 -37.38 1.97
C VAL A 110 14.80 -37.67 0.47
N ALA A 111 15.30 -38.84 0.10
CA ALA A 111 15.43 -39.32 -1.26
C ALA A 111 14.25 -40.21 -1.67
N SER A 112 13.91 -40.11 -2.96
CA SER A 112 13.44 -41.13 -3.92
C SER A 112 12.43 -42.22 -3.52
N GLY A 113 11.38 -42.32 -4.36
CA GLY A 113 10.57 -43.52 -4.51
C GLY A 113 9.55 -43.40 -5.66
N SER A 114 9.97 -43.72 -6.88
CA SER A 114 9.14 -43.85 -8.10
C SER A 114 8.03 -44.90 -7.95
N SER A 115 6.90 -44.71 -8.66
CA SER A 115 6.23 -45.69 -9.56
C SER A 115 4.77 -45.28 -9.89
N ALA A 116 4.50 -44.94 -11.15
CA ALA A 116 3.22 -45.19 -11.83
C ALA A 116 3.23 -46.65 -12.37
N PRO A 117 2.15 -47.29 -12.91
CA PRO A 117 0.91 -46.74 -13.49
C PRO A 117 -0.39 -47.55 -13.20
N ALA A 118 -1.57 -47.07 -13.64
CA ALA A 118 -2.67 -47.91 -14.16
C ALA A 118 -3.85 -47.09 -14.74
N ASN A 119 -4.28 -47.50 -15.93
CA ASN A 119 -5.37 -46.96 -16.77
C ASN A 119 -6.78 -47.32 -16.25
N GLY A 120 -7.80 -46.54 -16.66
CA GLY A 120 -9.21 -46.97 -16.59
C GLY A 120 -10.28 -45.93 -16.96
N ALA A 121 -10.48 -45.71 -18.27
CA ALA A 121 -11.71 -45.35 -19.01
C ALA A 121 -12.88 -44.59 -18.34
N ALA A 122 -13.38 -43.51 -18.99
CA ALA A 122 -14.64 -43.54 -19.78
C ALA A 122 -15.19 -42.13 -20.12
N ASN A 123 -15.13 -41.85 -21.42
CA ASN A 123 -15.96 -41.06 -22.34
C ASN A 123 -17.30 -40.41 -21.88
N GLY A 124 -17.63 -39.25 -22.47
CA GLY A 124 -18.99 -38.68 -22.61
C GLY A 124 -19.02 -37.14 -22.47
N HIS A 125 -18.81 -36.34 -23.52
CA HIS A 125 -19.79 -35.87 -24.51
C HIS A 125 -20.95 -35.03 -23.93
N ALA A 126 -20.90 -33.71 -24.14
CA ALA A 126 -21.95 -32.90 -24.77
C ALA A 126 -21.65 -31.41 -24.56
N GLY A 127 -21.39 -30.70 -25.66
CA GLY A 127 -21.50 -29.25 -25.71
C GLY A 127 -22.75 -28.90 -26.49
N GLU A 128 -23.55 -27.99 -25.95
CA GLU A 128 -24.58 -27.19 -26.62
C GLU A 128 -25.08 -26.18 -25.56
N ASP A 129 -24.76 -24.90 -25.66
CA ASP A 129 -25.32 -23.83 -26.52
C ASP A 129 -26.64 -23.23 -25.97
N GLU A 130 -26.79 -21.92 -26.19
CA GLU A 130 -27.98 -21.08 -26.09
C GLU A 130 -28.44 -20.50 -24.71
N GLY A 131 -28.59 -19.17 -24.69
CA GLY A 131 -29.37 -18.46 -23.66
C GLY A 131 -29.15 -16.96 -23.52
N VAL A 132 -29.20 -16.17 -24.59
CA VAL A 132 -29.38 -14.70 -24.51
C VAL A 132 -30.84 -14.43 -24.14
N TYR A 133 -31.08 -13.66 -23.07
CA TYR A 133 -32.37 -13.00 -22.85
C TYR A 133 -32.18 -11.51 -22.52
N LEU A 134 -32.98 -10.73 -23.25
CA LEU A 134 -33.09 -9.27 -23.35
C LEU A 134 -33.33 -8.56 -22.02
#